data_AF-A0A317D0C3-F1
#
_entry.id   AF-A0A317D0C3-F1
#
_cell.length_a   1.000
_cell.length_b   1.000
_cell.length_c   1.000
_cell.angle_alpha   90.00
_cell.angle_beta   90.00
_cell.angle_gamma   90.00
#
_symmetry.space_group_name_H-M   'P 1'
#
loop_
_entity.id
_entity.type
_entity.pdbx_description
1 polymer ?
#
loop_
_entity_poly.entity_id
_entity_poly.type
_entity_poly.pdbx_seq_one_letter_code
_entity_poly.pdbx_strand_id
1 'polypeptide(L)'
;MPVPLRLGAPGDPAAGIAQWVRADPIRRLVARFGGTWPDGDLTEVLRFLDEFSARHWDFRDGRERPDAREPNLDPATAELVLASAAALGLVRPVAPARPAYAHLVVLGGLAHACVRRVGYAAHLLRTGLRVTGEVAVLGSFRPLADWERRTLAHAGLPADETEVDVLDSAVRRIFRVTAPAQQDGLEAGHPHHSWSSRTYRPAGLPPVRVLAAPSSEPDRRRAHTADTQRFWAGHVQLAPGDDVLMVTAPIYVPFQHCDALRTLAVPYGCDIDTVGVDPTLADLAVLPEQTLTPGRYLQEIRSAIRAMRALHAGLDPR
;
A
#
# COMPACT_ATOMS: atom_id res chain seq x y z
N MET A 1 -2.84 -7.49 18.39
CA MET A 1 -2.65 -8.38 17.23
C MET A 1 -1.47 -7.86 16.44
N PRO A 2 -0.49 -8.70 16.06
CA PRO A 2 0.69 -8.21 15.40
C PRO A 2 0.40 -8.03 13.91
N VAL A 3 0.10 -6.79 13.53
CA VAL A 3 0.73 -6.15 12.37
C VAL A 3 2.21 -5.94 12.79
N PRO A 4 3.21 -5.97 11.89
CA PRO A 4 4.54 -5.54 12.28
C PRO A 4 4.38 -4.06 12.59
N LEU A 5 4.40 -3.77 13.89
CA LEU A 5 4.08 -2.48 14.51
C LEU A 5 2.57 -2.18 14.56
N ARG A 6 2.03 -2.10 15.78
CA ARG A 6 0.96 -1.15 16.06
C ARG A 6 1.59 0.23 15.95
N LEU A 7 1.19 1.05 14.98
CA LEU A 7 1.69 2.43 14.86
C LEU A 7 0.86 3.36 15.74
N GLY A 8 1.53 4.35 16.34
CA GLY A 8 0.96 5.26 17.34
C GLY A 8 1.46 5.03 18.78
N ALA A 9 2.24 3.98 19.04
CA ALA A 9 2.99 3.84 20.29
C ALA A 9 4.46 4.23 20.06
N PRO A 10 5.10 5.00 20.96
CA PRO A 10 6.55 5.11 20.96
C PRO A 10 7.15 3.69 21.07
N GLY A 11 7.99 3.30 20.11
CA GLY A 11 8.53 1.96 20.05
C GLY A 11 9.56 1.76 18.94
N ASP A 12 10.46 0.81 19.18
CA ASP A 12 11.54 0.44 18.26
C ASP A 12 10.99 -0.37 17.06
N PRO A 13 11.14 0.11 15.81
CA PRO A 13 10.77 -0.63 14.62
C PRO A 13 11.32 -2.07 14.58
N ALA A 14 12.52 -2.32 15.11
CA ALA A 14 13.12 -3.66 15.17
C ALA A 14 12.33 -4.61 16.08
N ALA A 15 11.80 -4.12 17.21
CA ALA A 15 10.97 -4.91 18.11
C ALA A 15 9.64 -5.33 17.45
N GLY A 16 9.02 -4.43 16.67
CA GLY A 16 7.79 -4.76 15.93
C GLY A 16 8.02 -5.76 14.79
N ILE A 17 9.15 -5.64 14.08
CA ILE A 17 9.58 -6.64 13.10
C ILE A 17 9.74 -8.00 13.77
N ALA A 18 10.49 -8.06 14.88
CA ALA A 18 10.70 -9.29 15.65
C ALA A 18 9.39 -9.94 16.08
N GLN A 19 8.44 -9.15 16.59
CA GLN A 19 7.15 -9.63 17.04
C GLN A 19 6.36 -10.28 15.90
N TRP A 20 6.31 -9.66 14.73
CA TRP A 20 5.53 -10.17 13.61
C TRP A 20 6.15 -11.43 13.01
N VAL A 21 7.46 -11.41 12.71
CA VAL A 21 8.11 -12.55 12.04
C VAL A 21 8.22 -13.77 12.96
N ARG A 22 8.25 -13.59 14.29
CA ARG A 22 8.26 -14.69 15.25
C ARG A 22 6.87 -15.12 15.70
N ALA A 23 5.81 -14.52 15.19
CA ALA A 23 4.44 -14.85 15.58
C ALA A 23 4.10 -16.31 15.23
N ASP A 24 3.29 -16.96 16.08
CA ASP A 24 2.86 -18.35 15.92
C ASP A 24 2.31 -18.67 14.51
N PRO A 25 1.50 -17.81 13.85
CA PRO A 25 1.04 -18.06 12.49
C PRO A 25 2.16 -18.28 11.47
N ILE A 26 3.27 -17.54 11.56
CA ILE A 26 4.42 -17.70 10.67
C ILE A 26 5.10 -19.05 10.94
N ARG A 27 5.29 -19.41 12.21
CA ARG A 27 5.89 -20.70 12.59
C ARG A 27 5.06 -21.87 12.09
N ARG A 28 3.73 -21.81 12.25
CA ARG A 28 2.79 -22.84 11.77
C ARG A 28 2.82 -22.96 10.25
N LEU A 29 2.90 -21.84 9.52
CA LEU A 29 3.08 -21.87 8.06
C LEU A 29 4.43 -22.51 7.68
N VAL A 30 5.53 -22.11 8.29
CA VAL A 30 6.86 -22.72 8.03
C VAL A 30 6.80 -24.23 8.25
N ALA A 31 6.26 -24.68 9.38
CA ALA A 31 6.11 -26.11 9.67
C ALA A 31 5.20 -26.84 8.66
N ARG A 32 4.05 -26.25 8.27
CA ARG A 32 3.13 -26.84 7.29
C ARG A 32 3.78 -27.06 5.92
N PHE A 33 4.69 -26.17 5.54
CA PHE A 33 5.45 -26.22 4.30
C PHE A 33 6.81 -26.94 4.45
N GLY A 34 7.04 -27.64 5.57
CA GLY A 34 8.18 -28.53 5.79
C GLY A 34 9.47 -27.85 6.23
N GLY A 35 9.41 -26.59 6.66
CA GLY A 35 10.57 -25.86 7.20
C GLY A 35 10.80 -26.12 8.68
N THR A 36 12.06 -26.05 9.10
CA THR A 36 12.49 -26.05 10.50
C THR A 36 12.86 -24.64 10.91
N TRP A 37 12.34 -24.18 12.05
CA TRP A 37 12.62 -22.83 12.53
C TRP A 37 14.11 -22.65 12.89
N PRO A 38 14.76 -21.53 12.54
CA PRO A 38 16.16 -21.30 12.90
C PRO A 38 16.32 -20.88 14.36
N ASP A 39 17.40 -21.31 15.01
CA ASP A 39 17.77 -20.94 16.39
C ASP A 39 18.54 -19.61 16.49
N GLY A 40 18.44 -18.76 15.45
CA GLY A 40 19.26 -17.58 15.26
C GLY A 40 18.67 -16.25 15.73
N ASP A 41 19.46 -15.18 15.56
CA ASP A 41 19.05 -13.80 15.82
C ASP A 41 17.97 -13.30 14.84
N LEU A 42 17.53 -12.05 14.97
CA LEU A 42 16.50 -11.51 14.08
C LEU A 42 16.94 -11.46 12.61
N THR A 43 18.22 -11.17 12.36
CA THR A 43 18.80 -11.12 11.01
C THR A 43 18.77 -12.50 10.37
N GLU A 44 19.16 -13.53 11.12
CA GLU A 44 19.14 -14.92 10.67
C GLU A 44 17.72 -15.43 10.43
N VAL A 45 16.77 -15.10 11.31
CA VAL A 45 15.34 -15.40 11.11
C VAL A 45 14.80 -14.75 9.85
N LEU A 46 15.07 -13.46 9.62
CA LEU A 46 14.62 -12.74 8.43
C LEU A 46 15.23 -13.30 7.14
N ARG A 47 16.52 -13.63 7.17
CA ARG A 47 17.20 -14.28 6.03
C ARG A 47 16.58 -15.63 5.71
N PHE A 48 16.39 -16.48 6.73
CA PHE A 48 15.75 -17.78 6.57
C PHE A 48 14.33 -17.65 5.98
N LEU A 49 13.51 -16.74 6.53
CA LEU A 49 12.13 -16.58 6.08
C LEU A 49 12.05 -16.06 4.64
N ASP A 50 12.96 -15.18 4.22
CA ASP A 50 13.00 -14.71 2.83
C ASP A 50 13.38 -15.86 1.87
N GLU A 51 14.44 -16.61 2.19
CA GLU A 51 14.87 -17.78 1.39
C GLU A 51 13.77 -18.87 1.34
N PHE A 52 13.16 -19.19 2.50
CA PHE A 52 12.09 -20.17 2.61
C PHE A 52 10.86 -19.75 1.81
N SER A 53 10.39 -18.51 2.01
CA SER A 53 9.21 -18.01 1.31
C SER A 53 9.45 -17.87 -0.19
N ALA A 54 10.65 -17.55 -0.65
CA ALA A 54 11.00 -17.55 -2.07
C ALA A 54 10.86 -18.95 -2.69
N ARG A 55 11.23 -20.00 -1.96
CA ARG A 55 11.12 -21.38 -2.45
C ARG A 55 9.70 -21.92 -2.44
N HIS A 56 8.91 -21.58 -1.41
CA HIS A 56 7.62 -22.23 -1.16
C HIS A 56 6.40 -21.39 -1.51
N TRP A 57 6.53 -20.05 -1.52
CA TRP A 57 5.40 -19.11 -1.60
C TRP A 57 5.53 -18.10 -2.76
N ASP A 58 6.53 -18.23 -3.63
CA ASP A 58 6.69 -17.35 -4.80
C ASP A 58 5.93 -17.88 -6.01
N PHE A 59 4.63 -17.59 -6.07
CA PHE A 59 3.76 -18.01 -7.18
C PHE A 59 3.71 -16.99 -8.32
N ARG A 60 4.40 -15.85 -8.15
CA ARG A 60 4.55 -14.82 -9.18
C ARG A 60 5.55 -15.21 -10.25
N ASP A 61 6.63 -15.92 -9.88
CA ASP A 61 7.68 -16.36 -10.82
C ASP A 61 8.13 -15.25 -11.80
N GLY A 62 8.40 -14.06 -11.24
CA GLY A 62 8.79 -12.86 -12.01
C GLY A 62 7.65 -12.03 -12.63
N ARG A 63 6.39 -12.49 -12.59
CA ARG A 63 5.23 -11.75 -13.15
C ARG A 63 4.70 -10.64 -12.24
N GLU A 64 3.79 -9.82 -12.77
CA GLU A 64 3.06 -8.82 -11.98
C GLU A 64 2.13 -9.49 -10.95
N ARG A 65 1.74 -8.74 -9.90
CA ARG A 65 0.85 -9.26 -8.83
C ARG A 65 -0.48 -9.81 -9.36
N PRO A 66 -1.17 -9.17 -10.33
CA PRO A 66 -2.43 -9.68 -10.84
C PRO A 66 -2.30 -11.04 -11.56
N ASP A 67 -1.10 -11.36 -12.04
CA ASP A 67 -0.81 -12.52 -12.91
C ASP A 67 -0.22 -13.71 -12.13
N ALA A 68 -0.16 -13.62 -10.79
CA ALA A 68 0.26 -14.72 -9.93
C ALA A 68 -0.69 -15.93 -10.10
N ARG A 69 -0.13 -17.13 -10.27
CA ARG A 69 -0.94 -18.35 -10.39
C ARG A 69 -1.38 -18.83 -9.01
N GLU A 70 -2.61 -19.29 -8.90
CA GLU A 70 -3.08 -19.91 -7.67
C GLU A 70 -2.43 -21.30 -7.50
N PRO A 71 -1.76 -21.58 -6.37
CA PRO A 71 -1.24 -22.90 -6.07
C PRO A 71 -2.38 -23.89 -5.79
N ASN A 72 -2.15 -25.16 -6.10
CA ASN A 72 -3.03 -26.24 -5.68
C ASN A 72 -2.75 -26.61 -4.21
N LEU A 73 -3.49 -26.01 -3.29
CA LEU A 73 -3.38 -26.29 -1.85
C LEU A 73 -4.49 -27.23 -1.40
N ASP A 74 -4.16 -28.22 -0.56
CA ASP A 74 -5.19 -29.00 0.12
C ASP A 74 -6.03 -28.11 1.06
N PRO A 75 -7.28 -28.49 1.38
CA PRO A 75 -8.19 -27.67 2.16
C PRO A 75 -7.63 -27.24 3.53
N ALA A 76 -6.90 -28.12 4.22
CA ALA A 76 -6.33 -27.81 5.53
C ALA A 76 -5.20 -26.77 5.42
N THR A 77 -4.38 -26.83 4.36
CA THR A 77 -3.38 -25.80 4.07
C THR A 77 -4.03 -24.48 3.72
N ALA A 78 -5.07 -24.48 2.88
CA ALA A 78 -5.81 -23.28 2.52
C ALA A 78 -6.42 -22.60 3.74
N GLU A 79 -7.04 -23.36 4.64
CA GLU A 79 -7.61 -22.84 5.90
C GLU A 79 -6.52 -22.24 6.80
N LEU A 80 -5.39 -22.94 6.96
CA LEU A 80 -4.25 -22.42 7.74
C LEU A 80 -3.75 -21.09 7.18
N VAL A 81 -3.63 -20.98 5.86
CA VAL A 81 -3.18 -19.75 5.20
C VAL A 81 -4.13 -18.59 5.49
N LEU A 82 -5.44 -18.80 5.34
CA LEU A 82 -6.45 -17.79 5.60
C LEU A 82 -6.46 -17.36 7.09
N ALA A 83 -6.39 -18.33 8.01
CA ALA A 83 -6.30 -18.06 9.43
C ALA A 83 -5.03 -17.28 9.79
N SER A 84 -3.90 -17.66 9.20
CA SER A 84 -2.62 -16.95 9.38
C SER A 84 -2.67 -15.53 8.82
N ALA A 85 -3.23 -15.33 7.62
CA ALA A 85 -3.40 -14.01 7.04
C ALA A 85 -4.25 -13.09 7.93
N ALA A 86 -5.35 -13.62 8.48
CA ALA A 86 -6.18 -12.88 9.41
C ALA A 86 -5.43 -12.54 10.71
N ALA A 87 -4.68 -13.51 11.25
CA ALA A 87 -3.89 -13.34 12.47
C ALA A 87 -2.74 -12.33 12.33
N LEU A 88 -2.16 -12.25 11.13
CA LEU A 88 -1.04 -11.37 10.77
C LEU A 88 -1.49 -9.97 10.30
N GLY A 89 -2.80 -9.71 10.27
CA GLY A 89 -3.37 -8.39 9.96
C GLY A 89 -3.54 -8.07 8.47
N LEU A 90 -3.60 -9.09 7.60
CA LEU A 90 -3.76 -8.89 6.14
C LEU A 90 -5.23 -8.86 5.69
N VAL A 91 -6.18 -9.20 6.57
CA VAL A 91 -7.59 -9.40 6.18
C VAL A 91 -8.47 -8.26 6.65
N ARG A 92 -8.43 -7.95 7.96
CA ARG A 92 -9.34 -6.98 8.55
C ARG A 92 -8.71 -5.59 8.54
N PRO A 93 -9.45 -4.54 8.12
CA PRO A 93 -9.02 -3.17 8.29
C PRO A 93 -8.87 -2.86 9.78
N VAL A 94 -7.98 -1.93 10.09
CA VAL A 94 -7.83 -1.34 11.43
C VAL A 94 -8.09 0.15 11.29
N ALA A 95 -8.75 0.74 12.29
CA ALA A 95 -8.98 2.19 12.32
C ALA A 95 -7.64 2.94 12.46
N PRO A 96 -7.55 4.19 11.96
CA PRO A 96 -6.39 5.03 12.20
C PRO A 96 -6.10 5.14 13.70
N ALA A 97 -4.82 5.09 14.07
CA ALA A 97 -4.39 5.12 15.47
C ALA A 97 -4.61 6.49 16.12
N ARG A 98 -4.64 7.56 15.31
CA ARG A 98 -4.78 8.95 15.76
C ARG A 98 -6.05 9.57 15.16
N PRO A 99 -6.68 10.53 15.85
CA PRO A 99 -7.81 11.27 15.30
C PRO A 99 -7.39 12.39 14.32
N ALA A 100 -6.09 12.66 14.19
CA ALA A 100 -5.55 13.71 13.34
C ALA A 100 -4.17 13.34 12.78
N TYR A 101 -3.88 13.81 11.57
CA TYR A 101 -2.61 13.64 10.87
C TYR A 101 -2.22 14.95 10.17
N ALA A 102 -0.93 15.17 9.93
CA ALA A 102 -0.45 16.23 9.06
C ALA A 102 -0.88 15.97 7.61
N HIS A 103 -0.73 14.73 7.14
CA HIS A 103 -1.06 14.33 5.79
C HIS A 103 -1.81 13.00 5.74
N LEU A 104 -2.69 12.84 4.75
CA LEU A 104 -3.28 11.56 4.38
C LEU A 104 -2.85 11.22 2.97
N VAL A 105 -2.26 10.03 2.78
CA VAL A 105 -1.69 9.60 1.50
C VAL A 105 -2.41 8.36 1.00
N VAL A 106 -3.09 8.48 -0.13
CA VAL A 106 -3.77 7.38 -0.84
C VAL A 106 -2.80 6.76 -1.84
N LEU A 107 -2.54 5.46 -1.69
CA LEU A 107 -1.68 4.72 -2.63
C LEU A 107 -2.45 4.26 -3.87
N GLY A 108 -1.83 4.44 -5.03
CA GLY A 108 -2.27 3.92 -6.31
C GLY A 108 -2.15 2.39 -6.44
N GLY A 109 -2.69 1.85 -7.53
CA GLY A 109 -2.63 0.44 -7.87
C GLY A 109 -3.47 0.12 -9.11
N LEU A 110 -4.23 -0.96 -9.01
CA LEU A 110 -5.22 -1.30 -10.04
C LEU A 110 -6.37 -0.30 -10.03
N ALA A 111 -7.03 -0.11 -11.18
CA ALA A 111 -8.08 0.91 -11.36
C ALA A 111 -9.18 0.83 -10.30
N HIS A 112 -9.70 -0.36 -10.02
CA HIS A 112 -10.74 -0.54 -8.98
C HIS A 112 -10.24 -0.17 -7.58
N ALA A 113 -8.98 -0.48 -7.25
CA ALA A 113 -8.37 -0.19 -5.97
C ALA A 113 -8.15 1.32 -5.80
N CYS A 114 -7.80 2.03 -6.88
CA CYS A 114 -7.65 3.48 -6.90
C CYS A 114 -8.94 4.17 -6.44
N VAL A 115 -10.07 3.84 -7.07
CA VAL A 115 -11.38 4.42 -6.74
C VAL A 115 -11.78 4.09 -5.30
N ARG A 116 -11.62 2.83 -4.87
CA ARG A 116 -11.97 2.40 -3.50
C ARG A 116 -11.15 3.11 -2.43
N ARG A 117 -9.85 3.29 -2.65
CA ARG A 117 -8.96 3.96 -1.67
C ARG A 117 -9.22 5.47 -1.60
N VAL A 118 -9.49 6.13 -2.72
CA VAL A 118 -9.95 7.53 -2.72
C VAL A 118 -11.27 7.67 -1.98
N GLY A 119 -12.21 6.74 -2.21
CA GLY A 119 -13.48 6.70 -1.50
C GLY A 119 -13.32 6.52 0.01
N TYR A 120 -12.41 5.64 0.42
CA TYR A 120 -12.12 5.41 1.83
C TYR A 120 -11.48 6.62 2.51
N ALA A 121 -10.54 7.30 1.84
CA ALA A 121 -9.98 8.55 2.35
C ALA A 121 -11.06 9.61 2.58
N ALA A 122 -11.98 9.76 1.61
CA ALA A 122 -13.11 10.68 1.77
C ALA A 122 -14.06 10.24 2.90
N HIS A 123 -14.29 8.93 3.08
CA HIS A 123 -15.05 8.40 4.21
C HIS A 123 -14.41 8.79 5.54
N LEU A 124 -13.11 8.53 5.73
CA LEU A 124 -12.38 8.87 6.95
C LEU A 124 -12.51 10.36 7.31
N LEU A 125 -12.36 11.25 6.33
CA LEU A 125 -12.53 12.69 6.55
C LEU A 125 -13.95 13.06 6.98
N ARG A 126 -14.97 12.50 6.32
CA ARG A 126 -16.37 12.77 6.63
C ARG A 126 -16.79 12.20 7.98
N THR A 127 -16.14 11.14 8.46
CA THR A 127 -16.38 10.53 9.77
C THR A 127 -15.53 11.11 10.90
N GLY A 128 -14.81 12.20 10.64
CA GLY A 128 -14.21 13.05 11.67
C GLY A 128 -12.68 12.97 11.76
N LEU A 129 -12.01 12.25 10.85
CA LEU A 129 -10.54 12.31 10.77
C LEU A 129 -10.10 13.71 10.34
N ARG A 130 -9.18 14.31 11.10
CA ARG A 130 -8.64 15.64 10.79
C ARG A 130 -7.33 15.53 10.03
N VAL A 131 -7.17 16.34 8.98
CA VAL A 131 -5.92 16.47 8.22
C VAL A 131 -5.61 17.95 8.11
N THR A 132 -4.41 18.37 8.56
CA THR A 132 -4.03 19.80 8.60
C THR A 132 -3.34 20.28 7.33
N GLY A 133 -2.60 19.40 6.65
CA GLY A 133 -1.85 19.69 5.42
C GLY A 133 -2.67 19.39 4.16
N GLU A 134 -2.54 18.16 3.64
CA GLU A 134 -3.26 17.74 2.43
C GLU A 134 -3.61 16.25 2.42
N VAL A 135 -4.61 15.91 1.59
CA VAL A 135 -4.80 14.56 1.09
C VAL A 135 -4.02 14.41 -0.21
N ALA A 136 -2.99 13.58 -0.23
CA ALA A 136 -2.25 13.26 -1.44
C ALA A 136 -2.71 11.93 -2.03
N VAL A 137 -2.96 11.89 -3.32
CA VAL A 137 -3.43 10.73 -4.07
C VAL A 137 -2.35 10.40 -5.09
N LEU A 138 -1.56 9.35 -4.79
CA LEU A 138 -0.31 9.06 -5.48
C LEU A 138 -0.52 7.96 -6.54
N GLY A 139 -0.21 8.28 -7.79
CA GLY A 139 -0.29 7.34 -8.91
C GLY A 139 0.88 7.45 -9.86
N SER A 140 0.72 6.84 -11.03
CA SER A 140 1.70 6.90 -12.12
C SER A 140 0.99 7.01 -13.46
N PHE A 141 1.76 7.27 -14.53
CA PHE A 141 1.27 7.17 -15.91
C PHE A 141 1.24 5.71 -16.41
N ARG A 142 1.08 4.72 -15.52
CA ARG A 142 0.91 3.32 -15.91
C ARG A 142 -0.35 3.19 -16.75
N PRO A 143 -0.26 2.71 -18.01
CA PRO A 143 -1.44 2.41 -18.81
C PRO A 143 -2.30 1.35 -18.14
N LEU A 144 -3.62 1.50 -18.25
CA LEU A 144 -4.54 0.47 -17.79
C LEU A 144 -4.51 -0.73 -18.73
N ALA A 145 -4.66 -1.93 -18.15
CA ALA A 145 -4.93 -3.13 -18.96
C ALA A 145 -6.38 -3.14 -19.46
N ASP A 146 -6.67 -3.86 -20.54
CA ASP A 146 -8.02 -3.92 -21.12
C ASP A 146 -9.09 -4.39 -20.12
N TRP A 147 -8.74 -5.32 -19.23
CA TRP A 147 -9.66 -5.81 -18.23
C TRP A 147 -9.96 -4.76 -17.14
N GLU A 148 -9.01 -3.87 -16.83
CA GLU A 148 -9.23 -2.74 -15.92
C GLU A 148 -10.20 -1.74 -16.55
N ARG A 149 -9.98 -1.37 -17.83
CA ARG A 149 -10.91 -0.50 -18.59
C ARG A 149 -12.33 -1.09 -18.64
N ARG A 150 -12.47 -2.39 -18.93
CA ARG A 150 -13.78 -3.06 -18.91
C ARG A 150 -14.44 -3.03 -17.53
N THR A 151 -13.66 -3.18 -16.46
CA THR A 151 -14.16 -3.11 -15.08
C THR A 151 -14.71 -1.72 -14.76
N LEU A 152 -13.99 -0.65 -15.16
CA LEU A 152 -14.46 0.73 -15.01
C LEU A 152 -15.73 0.99 -15.82
N ALA A 153 -15.75 0.56 -17.09
CA ALA A 153 -16.91 0.74 -17.96
C ALA A 153 -18.16 0.03 -17.42
N HIS A 154 -18.03 -1.20 -16.90
CA HIS A 154 -19.13 -1.94 -16.30
C HIS A 154 -19.72 -1.24 -15.06
N ALA A 155 -18.88 -0.49 -14.34
CA ALA A 155 -19.28 0.32 -13.19
C ALA A 155 -19.77 1.73 -13.56
N GLY A 156 -19.88 2.06 -14.85
CA GLY A 156 -20.28 3.38 -15.33
C GLY A 156 -19.28 4.48 -14.95
N LEU A 157 -18.00 4.14 -14.88
CA LEU A 157 -16.89 5.08 -14.64
C LEU A 157 -16.25 5.51 -15.96
N PRO A 158 -15.54 6.66 -15.98
CA PRO A 158 -14.90 7.17 -17.18
C PRO A 158 -13.95 6.16 -17.84
N ALA A 159 -13.79 6.30 -19.16
CA ALA A 159 -12.81 5.54 -19.94
C ALA A 159 -11.41 6.14 -19.78
N ASP A 160 -10.89 6.07 -18.56
CA ASP A 160 -9.55 6.57 -18.22
C ASP A 160 -8.47 5.66 -18.85
N GLU A 161 -7.35 6.26 -19.27
CA GLU A 161 -6.27 5.54 -19.96
C GLU A 161 -5.13 5.13 -19.02
N THR A 162 -4.87 5.93 -17.98
CA THR A 162 -3.79 5.68 -17.02
C THR A 162 -4.29 5.60 -15.58
N GLU A 163 -3.47 5.02 -14.70
CA GLU A 163 -3.72 5.00 -13.26
C GLU A 163 -3.98 6.40 -12.67
N VAL A 164 -3.21 7.42 -13.06
CA VAL A 164 -3.41 8.78 -12.57
C VAL A 164 -4.72 9.41 -13.07
N ASP A 165 -5.18 9.05 -14.27
CA ASP A 165 -6.48 9.52 -14.78
C ASP A 165 -7.63 8.95 -13.96
N VAL A 166 -7.57 7.65 -13.60
CA VAL A 166 -8.54 7.02 -12.70
C VAL A 166 -8.57 7.72 -11.34
N LEU A 167 -7.41 8.03 -10.78
CA LEU A 167 -7.32 8.73 -9.50
C LEU A 167 -7.89 10.14 -9.58
N ASP A 168 -7.64 10.87 -10.67
CA ASP A 168 -8.19 12.20 -10.90
C ASP A 168 -9.71 12.19 -11.04
N SER A 169 -10.23 11.29 -11.89
CA SER A 169 -11.66 11.04 -12.08
C SER A 169 -12.34 10.65 -10.77
N ALA A 170 -11.70 9.78 -9.97
CA ALA A 170 -12.19 9.40 -8.64
C ALA A 170 -12.23 10.59 -7.69
N VAL A 171 -11.17 11.41 -7.62
CA VAL A 171 -11.12 12.61 -6.76
C VAL A 171 -12.24 13.59 -7.14
N ARG A 172 -12.37 13.93 -8.42
CA ARG A 172 -13.43 14.84 -8.90
C ARG A 172 -14.82 14.37 -8.50
N ARG A 173 -15.11 13.09 -8.72
CA ARG A 173 -16.42 12.49 -8.40
C ARG A 173 -16.68 12.44 -6.89
N ILE A 174 -15.72 11.94 -6.11
CA ILE A 174 -15.91 11.63 -4.68
C ILE A 174 -15.86 12.89 -3.81
N PHE A 175 -14.99 13.84 -4.16
CA PHE A 175 -14.87 15.14 -3.47
C PHE A 175 -15.75 16.23 -4.10
N ARG A 176 -16.50 15.90 -5.17
CA ARG A 176 -17.43 16.81 -5.86
C ARG A 176 -16.76 18.11 -6.33
N VAL A 177 -15.60 17.96 -6.95
CA VAL A 177 -14.80 19.05 -7.53
C VAL A 177 -14.70 18.88 -9.04
N THR A 178 -14.70 19.98 -9.79
CA THR A 178 -14.77 19.93 -11.26
C THR A 178 -13.44 20.20 -11.95
N ALA A 179 -12.67 21.16 -11.44
CA ALA A 179 -11.38 21.58 -11.97
C ALA A 179 -10.35 21.79 -10.85
N PRO A 180 -9.06 21.55 -11.11
CA PRO A 180 -8.01 21.82 -10.14
C PRO A 180 -7.85 23.33 -9.95
N ALA A 181 -7.61 23.75 -8.71
CA ALA A 181 -7.24 25.13 -8.38
C ALA A 181 -5.78 25.43 -8.75
N GLN A 182 -4.93 24.40 -8.78
CA GLN A 182 -3.54 24.49 -9.21
C GLN A 182 -3.20 23.24 -10.02
N GLN A 183 -2.49 23.44 -11.12
CA GLN A 183 -1.99 22.35 -11.96
C GLN A 183 -0.55 22.65 -12.35
N ASP A 184 0.30 21.63 -12.23
CA ASP A 184 1.70 21.66 -12.63
C ASP A 184 2.10 20.29 -13.19
N GLY A 185 3.17 20.23 -13.96
CA GLY A 185 3.64 18.99 -14.55
C GLY A 185 4.64 19.17 -15.68
N LEU A 186 5.22 18.04 -16.07
CA LEU A 186 6.11 17.92 -17.23
C LEU A 186 5.65 16.73 -18.07
N GLU A 187 5.32 16.99 -19.33
CA GLU A 187 5.12 15.96 -20.35
C GLU A 187 6.42 15.78 -21.14
N ALA A 188 7.17 14.74 -20.81
CA ALA A 188 8.51 14.51 -21.35
C ALA A 188 8.51 13.55 -22.55
N GLY A 189 7.38 13.41 -23.26
CA GLY A 189 7.20 12.51 -24.41
C GLY A 189 7.24 11.00 -24.07
N HIS A 190 7.55 10.64 -22.83
CA HIS A 190 7.54 9.26 -22.35
C HIS A 190 6.98 9.17 -20.92
N PRO A 191 6.08 8.21 -20.62
CA PRO A 191 5.41 8.10 -19.31
C PRO A 191 6.35 8.03 -18.11
N HIS A 192 7.53 7.42 -18.27
CA HIS A 192 8.49 7.26 -17.17
C HIS A 192 9.19 8.57 -16.78
N HIS A 193 9.30 9.52 -17.71
CA HIS A 193 9.94 10.82 -17.47
C HIS A 193 8.92 11.91 -17.13
N SER A 194 7.63 11.61 -17.29
CA SER A 194 6.56 12.58 -17.11
C SER A 194 6.07 12.60 -15.67
N TRP A 195 5.61 13.76 -15.22
CA TRP A 195 5.00 13.94 -13.89
C TRP A 195 3.86 14.94 -13.98
N SER A 196 2.87 14.82 -13.08
CA SER A 196 1.77 15.79 -12.99
C SER A 196 1.29 15.97 -11.56
N SER A 197 0.82 17.17 -11.23
CA SER A 197 0.28 17.55 -9.92
C SER A 197 -0.98 18.38 -10.14
N ARG A 198 -2.12 17.89 -9.67
CA ARG A 198 -3.43 18.55 -9.76
C ARG A 198 -4.00 18.72 -8.36
N THR A 199 -4.14 19.96 -7.89
CA THR A 199 -4.64 20.26 -6.55
C THR A 199 -6.06 20.78 -6.60
N TYR A 200 -6.96 20.15 -5.87
CA TYR A 200 -8.35 20.49 -5.71
C TYR A 200 -8.61 21.03 -4.30
N ARG A 201 -9.62 21.90 -4.17
CA ARG A 201 -10.02 22.51 -2.89
C ARG A 201 -11.51 22.26 -2.62
N PRO A 202 -11.90 21.05 -2.21
CA PRO A 202 -13.28 20.78 -1.81
C PRO A 202 -13.69 21.64 -0.61
N ALA A 203 -14.94 22.12 -0.60
CA ALA A 203 -15.45 22.95 0.50
C ALA A 203 -15.52 22.16 1.82
N GLY A 204 -15.02 22.76 2.91
CA GLY A 204 -15.04 22.15 4.25
C GLY A 204 -14.11 20.96 4.45
N LEU A 205 -13.21 20.69 3.50
CA LEU A 205 -12.26 19.58 3.52
C LEU A 205 -10.84 20.10 3.21
N PRO A 206 -9.79 19.37 3.61
CA PRO A 206 -8.41 19.72 3.26
C PRO A 206 -8.20 19.73 1.73
N PRO A 207 -7.15 20.42 1.23
CA PRO A 207 -6.72 20.30 -0.16
C PRO A 207 -6.50 18.83 -0.54
N VAL A 208 -6.92 18.46 -1.76
CA VAL A 208 -6.72 17.11 -2.31
C VAL A 208 -5.84 17.21 -3.53
N ARG A 209 -4.65 16.61 -3.49
CA ARG A 209 -3.69 16.60 -4.59
C ARG A 209 -3.64 15.24 -5.25
N VAL A 210 -3.82 15.20 -6.57
CA VAL A 210 -3.51 14.03 -7.40
C VAL A 210 -2.13 14.22 -7.98
N LEU A 211 -1.22 13.27 -7.71
CA LEU A 211 0.20 13.38 -8.07
C LEU A 211 0.64 12.10 -8.81
N ALA A 212 1.13 12.27 -10.03
CA ALA A 212 1.93 11.25 -10.72
C ALA A 212 3.40 11.66 -10.70
N ALA A 213 4.25 10.79 -10.18
CA ALA A 213 5.69 11.01 -10.14
C ALA A 213 6.38 10.39 -11.35
N PRO A 214 7.54 10.94 -11.76
CA PRO A 214 8.40 10.27 -12.71
C PRO A 214 9.10 9.07 -12.04
N SER A 215 9.66 8.18 -12.83
CA SER A 215 10.52 7.11 -12.34
C SER A 215 11.88 7.67 -11.92
N SER A 216 12.47 7.14 -10.83
CA SER A 216 13.86 7.44 -10.50
C SER A 216 14.86 6.74 -11.43
N GLU A 217 14.41 5.78 -12.24
CA GLU A 217 15.19 5.06 -13.24
C GLU A 217 14.40 4.98 -14.57
N PRO A 218 14.13 6.11 -15.21
CA PRO A 218 13.11 6.20 -16.25
C PRO A 218 13.46 5.44 -17.54
N ASP A 219 14.76 5.26 -17.82
CA ASP A 219 15.24 4.46 -18.95
C ASP A 219 15.12 2.94 -18.73
N ARG A 220 14.89 2.49 -17.49
CA ARG A 220 14.88 1.07 -17.12
C ARG A 220 13.52 0.54 -16.74
N ARG A 221 12.72 1.36 -16.04
CA ARG A 221 11.45 0.94 -15.46
C ARG A 221 10.51 2.11 -15.25
N ARG A 222 9.22 1.79 -15.14
CA ARG A 222 8.18 2.71 -14.68
C ARG A 222 8.39 3.10 -13.20
N ALA A 223 7.75 4.21 -12.82
CA ALA A 223 7.68 4.64 -11.44
C ALA A 223 6.99 3.58 -10.56
N HIS A 224 7.54 3.35 -9.38
CA HIS A 224 6.94 2.48 -8.35
C HIS A 224 6.51 3.29 -7.12
N THR A 225 5.84 2.66 -6.16
CA THR A 225 5.34 3.32 -4.93
C THR A 225 6.40 4.16 -4.20
N ALA A 226 7.65 3.70 -4.13
CA ALA A 226 8.70 4.48 -3.47
C ALA A 226 9.15 5.72 -4.28
N ASP A 227 8.92 5.77 -5.59
CA ASP A 227 9.20 6.97 -6.40
C ASP A 227 8.10 8.00 -6.14
N THR A 228 6.85 7.55 -6.16
CA THR A 228 5.69 8.42 -5.92
C THR A 228 5.69 9.00 -4.50
N GLN A 229 6.07 8.20 -3.50
CA GLN A 229 6.24 8.66 -2.12
C GLN A 229 7.35 9.70 -1.96
N ARG A 230 8.56 9.46 -2.49
CA ARG A 230 9.67 10.42 -2.37
C ARG A 230 9.40 11.71 -3.12
N PHE A 231 8.83 11.59 -4.33
CA PHE A 231 8.46 12.75 -5.13
C PHE A 231 7.43 13.59 -4.39
N TRP A 232 6.40 12.97 -3.83
CA TRP A 232 5.43 13.65 -2.97
C TRP A 232 6.08 14.32 -1.75
N ALA A 233 6.92 13.60 -0.99
CA ALA A 233 7.57 14.14 0.19
C ALA A 233 8.41 15.39 -0.12
N GLY A 234 9.10 15.40 -1.27
CA GLY A 234 9.78 16.59 -1.78
C GLY A 234 8.82 17.71 -2.20
N HIS A 235 7.66 17.39 -2.78
CA HIS A 235 6.67 18.41 -3.17
C HIS A 235 6.03 19.12 -1.99
N VAL A 236 5.71 18.37 -0.92
CA VAL A 236 5.12 18.96 0.29
C VAL A 236 6.14 19.50 1.27
N GLN A 237 7.45 19.27 1.02
CA GLN A 237 8.53 19.56 1.95
C GLN A 237 8.27 18.88 3.30
N LEU A 238 8.05 17.57 3.26
CA LEU A 238 7.70 16.74 4.42
C LEU A 238 8.70 16.97 5.56
N ALA A 239 8.19 17.29 6.74
CA ALA A 239 9.01 17.72 7.86
C ALA A 239 9.12 16.65 8.96
N PRO A 240 10.21 16.67 9.75
CA PRO A 240 10.29 15.86 10.95
C PRO A 240 9.12 16.13 11.90
N GLY A 241 8.52 15.06 12.44
CA GLY A 241 7.36 15.15 13.32
C GLY A 241 5.99 15.24 12.61
N ASP A 242 5.95 15.29 11.27
CA ASP A 242 4.68 15.15 10.54
C ASP A 242 4.11 13.74 10.77
N ASP A 243 2.85 13.67 11.19
CA ASP A 243 2.08 12.43 11.24
C ASP A 243 1.46 12.16 9.86
N VAL A 244 1.79 11.04 9.21
CA VAL A 244 1.27 10.68 7.87
C VAL A 244 0.43 9.40 7.93
N LEU A 245 -0.83 9.48 7.52
CA LEU A 245 -1.70 8.31 7.37
C LEU A 245 -1.68 7.78 5.94
N MET A 246 -1.16 6.58 5.74
CA MET A 246 -1.19 5.86 4.46
C MET A 246 -2.48 5.05 4.31
N VAL A 247 -3.14 5.12 3.14
CA VAL A 247 -4.33 4.34 2.80
C VAL A 247 -4.02 3.35 1.68
N THR A 248 -4.31 2.07 1.92
CA THR A 248 -4.12 0.99 0.94
C THR A 248 -5.16 -0.14 1.09
N ALA A 249 -5.01 -1.28 0.41
CA ALA A 249 -5.82 -2.48 0.66
C ALA A 249 -5.29 -3.25 1.90
N PRO A 250 -6.16 -3.86 2.74
CA PRO A 250 -5.75 -4.56 3.96
C PRO A 250 -4.61 -5.56 3.76
N ILE A 251 -4.67 -6.34 2.68
CA ILE A 251 -3.67 -7.37 2.35
C ILE A 251 -2.26 -6.80 2.13
N TYR A 252 -2.15 -5.51 1.79
CA TYR A 252 -0.88 -4.84 1.52
C TYR A 252 -0.35 -4.05 2.71
N VAL A 253 -1.15 -3.87 3.78
CA VAL A 253 -0.78 -3.03 4.93
C VAL A 253 0.58 -3.43 5.51
N PRO A 254 0.87 -4.70 5.85
CA PRO A 254 2.14 -5.03 6.50
C PRO A 254 3.37 -4.67 5.68
N PHE A 255 3.38 -4.95 4.37
CA PHE A 255 4.56 -4.67 3.55
C PHE A 255 4.66 -3.19 3.18
N GLN A 256 3.54 -2.54 2.82
CA GLN A 256 3.56 -1.13 2.41
C GLN A 256 3.83 -0.21 3.59
N HIS A 257 3.46 -0.64 4.80
CA HIS A 257 3.86 0.05 6.00
C HIS A 257 5.39 0.06 6.16
N CYS A 258 6.05 -1.10 6.08
CA CYS A 258 7.51 -1.18 6.16
C CYS A 258 8.21 -0.40 5.03
N ASP A 259 7.66 -0.44 3.81
CA ASP A 259 8.17 0.35 2.69
C ASP A 259 8.01 1.86 2.92
N ALA A 260 6.90 2.30 3.50
CA ALA A 260 6.68 3.69 3.87
C ALA A 260 7.64 4.14 4.98
N LEU A 261 7.91 3.31 6.00
CA LEU A 261 8.93 3.62 7.00
C LEU A 261 10.31 3.83 6.37
N ARG A 262 10.72 2.90 5.51
CA ARG A 262 12.04 2.97 4.82
C ARG A 262 12.14 4.16 3.87
N THR A 263 11.04 4.58 3.27
CA THR A 263 11.01 5.58 2.21
C THR A 263 10.72 6.99 2.72
N LEU A 264 9.95 7.11 3.79
CA LEU A 264 9.46 8.37 4.36
C LEU A 264 9.95 8.58 5.79
N ALA A 265 9.65 7.67 6.73
CA ALA A 265 9.99 7.88 8.14
C ALA A 265 11.49 8.01 8.39
N VAL A 266 12.29 7.06 7.88
CA VAL A 266 13.74 7.05 8.08
C VAL A 266 14.41 8.28 7.42
N PRO A 267 14.10 8.65 6.16
CA PRO A 267 14.79 9.79 5.55
C PRO A 267 14.27 11.18 5.98
N TYR A 268 12.99 11.31 6.36
CA TYR A 268 12.35 12.61 6.64
C TYR A 268 12.01 12.83 8.12
N GLY A 269 12.12 11.81 8.98
CA GLY A 269 11.80 11.92 10.40
C GLY A 269 10.30 12.08 10.70
N CYS A 270 9.43 11.69 9.77
CA CYS A 270 7.97 11.71 9.95
C CYS A 270 7.47 10.41 10.61
N ASP A 271 6.32 10.49 11.26
CA ASP A 271 5.59 9.33 11.78
C ASP A 271 4.67 8.77 10.69
N ILE A 272 4.59 7.44 10.59
CA ILE A 272 3.71 6.76 9.61
C ILE A 272 2.64 5.97 10.35
N ASP A 273 1.39 6.09 9.92
CA ASP A 273 0.34 5.10 10.16
C ASP A 273 -0.10 4.50 8.81
N THR A 274 -0.66 3.29 8.80
CA THR A 274 -1.08 2.64 7.56
C THR A 274 -2.36 1.83 7.79
N VAL A 275 -3.41 2.18 7.05
CA VAL A 275 -4.72 1.54 7.16
C VAL A 275 -5.14 0.90 5.84
N GLY A 276 -5.83 -0.23 5.97
CA GLY A 276 -6.52 -0.89 4.86
C GLY A 276 -7.90 -0.28 4.65
N VAL A 277 -8.34 -0.19 3.38
CA VAL A 277 -9.73 0.10 3.02
C VAL A 277 -10.64 -0.93 3.67
N ASP A 278 -11.67 -0.47 4.36
CA ASP A 278 -12.68 -1.35 4.92
C ASP A 278 -13.58 -1.92 3.81
N PRO A 279 -13.55 -3.24 3.57
CA PRO A 279 -14.35 -3.86 2.51
C PRO A 279 -15.85 -3.86 2.80
N THR A 280 -16.26 -3.65 4.07
CA THR A 280 -17.67 -3.70 4.49
C THR A 280 -18.44 -2.40 4.21
N LEU A 281 -17.75 -1.32 3.79
CA LEU A 281 -18.38 -0.04 3.51
C LEU A 281 -19.17 -0.08 2.20
N ALA A 282 -20.50 -0.03 2.32
CA ALA A 282 -21.45 -0.10 1.20
C ALA A 282 -21.21 0.99 0.14
N ASP A 283 -20.85 2.20 0.55
CA ASP A 283 -20.60 3.34 -0.37
C ASP A 283 -19.37 3.13 -1.28
N LEU A 284 -18.51 2.16 -0.98
CA LEU A 284 -17.34 1.80 -1.78
C LEU A 284 -17.61 0.63 -2.75
N ALA A 285 -18.83 0.06 -2.72
CA ALA A 285 -19.21 -1.15 -3.44
C ALA A 285 -19.52 -0.95 -4.94
N VAL A 286 -19.20 0.21 -5.51
CA VAL A 286 -19.39 0.48 -6.95
C VAL A 286 -18.48 -0.42 -7.82
N LEU A 287 -17.38 -0.91 -7.25
CA LEU A 287 -16.43 -1.79 -7.92
C LEU A 287 -16.23 -3.10 -7.15
N PRO A 288 -16.14 -4.25 -7.87
CA PRO A 288 -15.94 -5.54 -7.24
C PRO A 288 -14.63 -5.54 -6.46
N GLU A 289 -14.66 -6.08 -5.25
CA GLU A 289 -13.44 -6.43 -4.55
C GLU A 289 -12.81 -7.65 -5.23
N GLN A 290 -11.48 -7.64 -5.38
CA GLN A 290 -10.81 -8.84 -5.88
C GLN A 290 -11.00 -9.97 -4.87
N THR A 291 -11.47 -11.13 -5.34
CA THR A 291 -11.46 -12.35 -4.53
C THR A 291 -10.03 -12.66 -4.12
N LEU A 292 -9.77 -12.57 -2.82
CA LEU A 292 -8.47 -12.91 -2.25
C LEU A 292 -8.41 -14.40 -2.00
N THR A 293 -7.44 -15.05 -2.63
CA THR A 293 -7.21 -16.49 -2.54
C THR A 293 -6.09 -16.79 -1.53
N PRO A 294 -6.02 -18.01 -1.00
CA PRO A 294 -4.90 -18.43 -0.14
C PRO A 294 -3.52 -18.17 -0.77
N GLY A 295 -3.33 -18.49 -2.05
CA GLY A 295 -2.08 -18.20 -2.77
C GLY A 295 -1.70 -16.74 -2.77
N ARG A 296 -2.67 -15.83 -2.96
CA ARG A 296 -2.45 -14.38 -2.87
C ARG A 296 -2.03 -13.97 -1.47
N TYR A 297 -2.65 -14.50 -0.42
CA TYR A 297 -2.23 -14.20 0.95
C TYR A 297 -0.81 -14.68 1.26
N LEU A 298 -0.43 -15.89 0.81
CA LEU A 298 0.95 -16.37 0.95
C LEU A 298 1.95 -15.45 0.23
N GLN A 299 1.60 -14.99 -0.98
CA GLN A 299 2.44 -14.06 -1.74
C GLN A 299 2.63 -12.73 -0.98
N GLU A 300 1.58 -12.20 -0.36
CA GLU A 300 1.66 -10.92 0.36
C GLU A 300 2.27 -11.05 1.77
N ILE A 301 2.13 -12.21 2.43
CA ILE A 301 2.93 -12.58 3.62
C ILE A 301 4.42 -12.58 3.26
N ARG A 302 4.79 -13.17 2.12
CA ARG A 302 6.16 -13.11 1.59
C ARG A 302 6.59 -11.66 1.33
N SER A 303 5.76 -10.85 0.69
CA SER A 303 6.08 -9.43 0.47
C SER A 303 6.32 -8.68 1.79
N ALA A 304 5.55 -8.97 2.83
CA ALA A 304 5.76 -8.41 4.16
C ALA A 304 7.11 -8.83 4.76
N ILE A 305 7.46 -10.12 4.72
CA ILE A 305 8.78 -10.63 5.17
C ILE A 305 9.92 -9.88 4.48
N ARG A 306 9.84 -9.74 3.16
CA ARG A 306 10.86 -9.02 2.37
C ARG A 306 10.96 -7.55 2.75
N ALA A 307 9.83 -6.87 2.94
CA ALA A 307 9.82 -5.46 3.33
C ALA A 307 10.38 -5.27 4.76
N MET A 308 10.07 -6.17 5.69
CA MET A 308 10.64 -6.16 7.04
C MET A 308 12.14 -6.43 7.04
N ARG A 309 12.62 -7.37 6.23
CA ARG A 309 14.06 -7.62 6.05
C ARG A 309 14.77 -6.37 5.53
N ALA A 310 14.21 -5.73 4.51
CA ALA A 310 14.77 -4.51 3.93
C ALA A 310 14.76 -3.33 4.93
N LEU A 311 13.69 -3.18 5.72
CA LEU A 311 13.61 -2.18 6.78
C LEU A 311 14.64 -2.45 7.88
N HIS A 312 14.72 -3.68 8.39
CA HIS A 312 15.70 -4.07 9.42
C HIS A 312 17.14 -3.77 8.99
N ALA A 313 17.51 -4.11 7.75
CA ALA A 313 18.83 -3.81 7.20
C ALA A 313 19.10 -2.30 7.08
N GLY A 314 18.08 -1.46 6.93
CA GLY A 314 18.22 -0.01 6.91
C GLY A 314 18.29 0.65 8.29
N LEU A 315 17.91 -0.06 9.35
CA LEU A 315 17.95 0.42 10.74
C LEU A 315 19.28 0.12 11.44
N ASP A 316 19.95 -0.97 11.05
CA ASP A 316 21.28 -1.37 11.52
C ASP A 316 22.31 -1.20 10.39
N PRO A 317 22.82 0.02 10.14
CA PRO A 317 23.89 0.23 9.19
C PRO A 317 25.20 -0.32 9.77
N ARG A 318 25.41 -1.63 9.61
CA ARG A 318 26.75 -2.21 9.75
C ARG A 318 27.63 -1.80 8.58
#